data_AF-A0A1Z9M589-F1
#
_entry.id   AF-A0A1Z9M589-F1
#
_cell.length_a   1.000
_cell.length_b   1.000
_cell.length_c   1.000
_cell.angle_alpha   90.00
_cell.angle_beta   90.00
_cell.angle_gamma   90.00
#
_symmetry.space_group_name_H-M   'P 1'
#
loop_
_entity.id
_entity.type
_entity.pdbx_description
1 polymer ?
#
loop_
_entity_poly.entity_id
_entity_poly.type
_entity_poly.pdbx_seq_one_letter_code
_entity_poly.pdbx_strand_id
1 'polypeptide(L)'
;MKIGLVIVDSWVSNKWSNFLCKKYGENPVPDWSDTEKKNVRQFSKFLTYVCDFERRRGTTIIHSFGEKTTKFTQHANINSISQVKIKTGDLVVGADLIAEAILREKLNFVLYGGFHFGRCVHGHCEMAQLNLDLNNKSNVDNLNIVLNLSMVLPKNSFKQNLAKTSKRLLKPYFSSYNYHLWSLDGFESLLVHKDTQ
;
A
#
# COMPACT_ATOMS: atom_id res chain seq x y z
N MET A 1 10.11 19.03 2.27
CA MET A 1 9.71 17.67 2.69
C MET A 1 9.55 16.81 1.45
N LYS A 2 10.18 15.64 1.35
CA LYS A 2 10.00 14.74 0.19
C LYS A 2 9.02 13.62 0.54
N ILE A 3 7.95 13.50 -0.26
CA ILE A 3 6.81 12.63 0.03
C ILE A 3 6.86 11.38 -0.85
N GLY A 4 6.57 10.22 -0.25
CA GLY A 4 6.26 8.98 -0.96
C GLY A 4 4.80 8.59 -0.80
N LEU A 5 4.15 8.20 -1.90
CA LEU A 5 2.87 7.50 -1.85
C LEU A 5 3.06 6.06 -2.29
N VAL A 6 2.92 5.13 -1.34
CA VAL A 6 2.97 3.70 -1.57
C VAL A 6 1.56 3.20 -1.90
N ILE A 7 1.38 2.73 -3.13
CA ILE A 7 0.19 2.02 -3.57
C ILE A 7 0.45 0.52 -3.41
N VAL A 8 -0.14 -0.06 -2.37
CA VAL A 8 -0.10 -1.49 -2.14
C VAL A 8 -1.11 -2.14 -3.07
N ASP A 9 -0.61 -2.74 -4.13
CA ASP A 9 -1.42 -3.45 -5.09
C ASP A 9 -1.09 -4.94 -5.02
N SER A 10 -2.13 -5.74 -4.87
CA SER A 10 -2.05 -7.19 -4.78
C SER A 10 -2.80 -7.85 -5.93
N TRP A 11 -3.21 -7.07 -6.93
CA TRP A 11 -4.18 -7.50 -7.92
C TRP A 11 -3.56 -7.84 -9.27
N VAL A 12 -3.45 -9.14 -9.54
CA VAL A 12 -3.12 -9.66 -10.87
C VAL A 12 -4.38 -10.03 -11.63
N SER A 13 -4.64 -9.34 -12.72
CA SER A 13 -5.82 -9.64 -13.54
C SER A 13 -5.68 -10.94 -14.36
N ASN A 14 -6.44 -11.95 -13.93
CA ASN A 14 -7.23 -12.91 -14.72
C ASN A 14 -6.54 -13.98 -15.61
N LYS A 15 -5.30 -13.81 -16.08
CA LYS A 15 -4.56 -14.90 -16.79
C LYS A 15 -3.32 -15.35 -16.04
N TRP A 16 -2.57 -14.40 -15.51
CA TRP A 16 -1.41 -14.67 -14.70
C TRP A 16 -1.77 -15.23 -13.33
N SER A 17 -2.92 -14.84 -12.76
CA SER A 17 -3.40 -15.38 -11.48
C SER A 17 -3.46 -16.90 -11.48
N ASN A 18 -4.06 -17.51 -12.52
CA ASN A 18 -4.16 -18.98 -12.66
C ASN A 18 -2.79 -19.65 -12.83
N PHE A 19 -1.88 -19.04 -13.60
CA PHE A 19 -0.51 -19.53 -13.76
C PHE A 19 0.28 -19.47 -12.45
N LEU A 20 0.15 -18.38 -11.70
CA LEU A 20 0.83 -18.15 -10.43
C LEU A 20 0.29 -19.06 -9.33
N CYS A 21 -1.03 -19.29 -9.28
CA CYS A 21 -1.65 -20.28 -8.39
C CYS A 21 -1.10 -21.69 -8.65
N LYS A 22 -0.97 -22.08 -9.93
CA LYS A 22 -0.39 -23.37 -10.33
C LYS A 22 1.10 -23.50 -10.00
N LYS A 23 1.87 -22.41 -10.11
CA LYS A 23 3.34 -22.44 -10.02
C LYS A 23 3.87 -22.20 -8.60
N TYR A 24 3.15 -21.47 -7.74
CA TYR A 24 3.69 -20.98 -6.47
C TYR A 24 2.85 -21.32 -5.23
N GLY A 25 1.73 -22.05 -5.34
CA GLY A 25 0.90 -22.43 -4.20
C GLY A 25 0.01 -21.30 -3.68
N GLU A 26 -0.68 -21.54 -2.55
CA GLU A 26 -1.84 -20.77 -2.08
C GLU A 26 -1.54 -19.31 -1.70
N ASN A 27 -1.71 -18.42 -2.68
CA ASN A 27 -2.30 -17.10 -2.44
C ASN A 27 -3.11 -16.72 -3.68
N PRO A 28 -4.21 -17.47 -3.94
CA PRO A 28 -4.93 -17.34 -5.17
C PRO A 28 -5.71 -16.04 -5.11
N VAL A 29 -5.61 -15.26 -6.18
CA VAL A 29 -6.46 -14.11 -6.44
C VAL A 29 -7.90 -14.49 -6.06
N PRO A 30 -8.51 -13.87 -5.03
CA PRO A 30 -9.79 -14.32 -4.52
C PRO A 30 -10.84 -14.33 -5.63
N ASP A 31 -11.64 -15.39 -5.67
CA ASP A 31 -12.74 -15.51 -6.64
C ASP A 31 -13.83 -14.50 -6.28
N TRP A 32 -13.72 -13.33 -6.91
CA TRP A 32 -14.59 -12.20 -6.67
C TRP A 32 -15.80 -12.23 -7.61
N SER A 33 -16.94 -11.86 -7.04
CA SER A 33 -18.14 -11.53 -7.81
C SER A 33 -17.86 -10.42 -8.82
N ASP A 34 -18.67 -10.33 -9.87
CA ASP A 34 -18.51 -9.29 -10.89
C ASP A 34 -18.69 -7.87 -10.32
N THR A 35 -19.52 -7.74 -9.28
CA THR A 35 -19.68 -6.49 -8.53
C THR A 35 -18.38 -6.07 -7.85
N GLU A 36 -17.69 -7.00 -7.18
CA GLU A 36 -16.40 -6.73 -6.55
C GLU A 36 -15.33 -6.37 -7.59
N LYS A 37 -15.25 -7.12 -8.70
CA LYS A 37 -14.36 -6.80 -9.83
C LYS A 37 -14.64 -5.40 -10.39
N LYS A 38 -15.91 -4.99 -10.50
CA LYS A 38 -16.30 -3.65 -10.95
C LYS A 38 -15.86 -2.58 -9.95
N ASN A 39 -16.07 -2.79 -8.65
CA ASN A 39 -15.66 -1.84 -7.60
C ASN A 39 -14.14 -1.64 -7.60
N VAL A 40 -13.37 -2.72 -7.71
CA VAL A 40 -11.91 -2.68 -7.81
C VAL A 40 -11.50 -1.86 -9.02
N ARG A 41 -12.08 -2.10 -10.21
CA ARG A 41 -11.77 -1.30 -11.40
C ARG A 41 -12.04 0.19 -11.22
N GLN A 42 -13.16 0.57 -10.59
CA GLN A 42 -13.46 1.98 -10.34
C GLN A 42 -12.51 2.59 -9.31
N PHE A 43 -12.19 1.85 -8.26
CA PHE A 43 -11.23 2.28 -7.26
C PHE A 43 -9.81 2.42 -7.85
N SER A 44 -9.37 1.50 -8.71
CA SER A 44 -8.10 1.62 -9.43
C SER A 44 -8.03 2.85 -10.33
N LYS A 45 -9.15 3.23 -10.97
CA LYS A 45 -9.22 4.50 -11.74
C LYS A 45 -9.05 5.70 -10.84
N PHE A 46 -9.68 5.70 -9.67
CA PHE A 46 -9.52 6.77 -8.69
C PHE A 46 -8.08 6.85 -8.14
N LEU A 47 -7.48 5.72 -7.76
CA LEU A 47 -6.07 5.67 -7.36
C LEU A 47 -5.13 6.14 -8.46
N THR A 48 -5.40 5.77 -9.71
CA THR A 48 -4.63 6.26 -10.87
C THR A 48 -4.71 7.78 -10.99
N TYR A 49 -5.92 8.34 -10.82
CA TYR A 49 -6.12 9.78 -10.82
C TYR A 49 -5.33 10.47 -9.69
N VAL A 50 -5.38 9.94 -8.47
CA VAL A 50 -4.62 10.46 -7.32
C VAL A 50 -3.11 10.38 -7.59
N CYS A 51 -2.60 9.26 -8.09
CA CYS A 51 -1.19 9.14 -8.46
C CYS A 51 -0.79 10.16 -9.53
N ASP A 52 -1.64 10.39 -10.54
CA ASP A 52 -1.40 11.40 -11.58
C ASP A 52 -1.35 12.81 -11.00
N PHE A 53 -2.23 13.10 -10.04
CA PHE A 53 -2.25 14.38 -9.34
C PHE A 53 -1.00 14.58 -8.48
N GLU A 54 -0.65 13.60 -7.66
CA GLU A 54 0.47 13.64 -6.72
C GLU A 54 1.83 13.67 -7.43
N ARG A 55 1.99 12.95 -8.55
CA ARG A 55 3.21 13.07 -9.39
C ARG A 55 3.47 14.50 -9.84
N ARG A 56 2.41 15.22 -10.25
CA ARG A 56 2.55 16.64 -10.68
C ARG A 56 2.98 17.56 -9.53
N ARG A 57 2.75 17.15 -8.28
CA ARG A 57 3.21 17.86 -7.07
C ARG A 57 4.61 17.42 -6.62
N GLY A 58 5.25 16.49 -7.34
CA GLY A 58 6.57 15.98 -7.01
C GLY A 58 6.59 14.82 -6.01
N THR A 59 5.43 14.24 -5.69
CA THR A 59 5.34 13.04 -4.84
C THR A 59 5.91 11.83 -5.60
N THR A 60 6.81 11.08 -4.96
CA THR A 60 7.31 9.81 -5.50
C THR A 60 6.23 8.73 -5.35
N ILE A 61 5.84 8.09 -6.45
CA ILE A 61 4.89 6.97 -6.41
C ILE A 61 5.66 5.66 -6.36
N ILE A 62 5.28 4.81 -5.40
CA ILE A 62 5.84 3.48 -5.20
C ILE A 62 4.70 2.47 -5.31
N HIS A 63 4.71 1.62 -6.33
CA HIS A 63 3.79 0.49 -6.42
C HIS A 63 4.42 -0.71 -5.75
N SER A 64 3.75 -1.23 -4.71
CA SER A 64 4.25 -2.33 -3.92
C SER A 64 3.44 -3.61 -4.13
N PHE A 65 4.12 -4.70 -4.53
CA PHE A 65 3.50 -5.98 -4.88
C PHE A 65 4.10 -7.15 -4.11
N GLY A 66 3.27 -7.83 -3.33
CA GLY A 66 3.68 -9.02 -2.58
C GLY A 66 4.80 -8.76 -1.58
N GLU A 67 5.28 -9.83 -0.95
CA GLU A 67 6.29 -9.72 0.12
C GLU A 67 7.72 -9.60 -0.41
N LYS A 68 8.04 -10.23 -1.54
CA LYS A 68 9.41 -10.30 -2.10
C LYS A 68 9.49 -9.84 -3.54
N THR A 69 10.39 -8.90 -3.82
CA THR A 69 10.52 -8.22 -5.13
C THR A 69 10.93 -9.18 -6.27
N THR A 70 11.71 -10.22 -6.00
CA THR A 70 12.45 -10.98 -7.02
C THR A 70 11.62 -11.97 -7.85
N LYS A 71 10.46 -12.43 -7.37
CA LYS A 71 9.72 -13.51 -8.07
C LYS A 71 8.69 -13.02 -9.09
N PHE A 72 8.26 -11.77 -9.01
CA PHE A 72 7.07 -11.30 -9.73
C PHE A 72 7.33 -10.18 -10.73
N THR A 73 8.26 -9.28 -10.41
CA THR A 73 8.61 -8.12 -11.25
C THR A 73 9.43 -8.52 -12.49
N GLN A 74 10.15 -9.65 -12.43
CA GLN A 74 11.04 -10.11 -13.51
C GLN A 74 10.31 -10.73 -14.71
N HIS A 75 9.04 -11.13 -14.55
CA HIS A 75 8.35 -11.96 -15.55
C HIS A 75 7.08 -11.32 -16.14
N ALA A 76 6.67 -10.17 -15.62
CA ALA A 76 5.45 -9.53 -16.06
C ALA A 76 5.74 -8.17 -16.68
N ASN A 77 5.07 -7.89 -17.80
CA ASN A 77 5.03 -6.54 -18.34
C ASN A 77 4.44 -5.62 -17.25
N ILE A 78 5.16 -4.57 -16.86
CA ILE A 78 4.77 -3.64 -15.78
C ILE A 78 3.35 -3.09 -15.97
N ASN A 79 2.87 -2.95 -17.21
CA ASN A 79 1.50 -2.50 -17.47
C ASN A 79 0.42 -3.57 -17.26
N SER A 80 0.82 -4.81 -16.95
CA SER A 80 -0.07 -5.97 -16.77
C SER A 80 -0.16 -6.48 -15.33
N ILE A 81 0.72 -6.00 -14.44
CA ILE A 81 0.76 -6.44 -13.03
C ILE A 81 -0.20 -5.71 -12.12
N SER A 82 -0.73 -4.57 -12.56
CA SER A 82 -1.56 -3.68 -11.76
C SER A 82 -2.77 -3.19 -12.54
N GLN A 83 -3.88 -2.98 -11.83
CA GLN A 83 -5.00 -2.21 -12.37
C GLN A 83 -4.82 -0.69 -12.19
N VAL A 84 -3.92 -0.27 -11.30
CA VAL A 84 -3.50 1.12 -11.18
C VAL A 84 -2.44 1.37 -12.26
N LYS A 85 -2.54 2.50 -12.98
CA LYS A 85 -1.56 2.78 -14.04
C LYS A 85 -0.20 3.13 -13.43
N ILE A 86 0.78 2.29 -13.72
CA ILE A 86 2.19 2.54 -13.44
C ILE A 86 2.75 3.38 -14.59
N LYS A 87 3.45 4.47 -14.27
CA LYS A 87 4.06 5.36 -15.27
C LYS A 87 5.57 5.36 -15.17
N THR A 88 6.24 5.82 -16.22
CA THR A 88 7.69 6.04 -16.22
C THR A 88 8.07 6.95 -15.05
N GLY A 89 9.07 6.52 -14.28
CA GLY A 89 9.52 7.22 -13.07
C GLY A 89 8.88 6.69 -11.77
N ASP A 90 7.79 5.93 -11.85
CA ASP A 90 7.26 5.23 -10.67
C ASP A 90 8.20 4.11 -10.26
N LEU A 91 8.31 3.86 -8.95
CA LEU A 91 9.04 2.72 -8.43
C LEU A 91 8.12 1.50 -8.35
N VAL A 92 8.65 0.33 -8.66
CA VAL A 92 7.95 -0.96 -8.55
C VAL A 92 8.78 -1.88 -7.68
N VAL A 93 8.30 -2.21 -6.49
CA VAL A 93 9.03 -2.98 -5.48
C VAL A 93 8.11 -4.00 -4.79
N GLY A 94 8.68 -5.01 -4.15
CA GLY A 94 8.00 -5.80 -3.13
C GLY A 94 8.03 -5.10 -1.77
N ALA A 95 7.29 -5.63 -0.80
CA ALA A 95 7.28 -5.10 0.56
C ALA A 95 8.69 -5.05 1.18
N ASP A 96 9.53 -6.06 0.88
CA ASP A 96 10.90 -6.18 1.35
C ASP A 96 11.82 -5.00 0.98
N LEU A 97 11.57 -4.37 -0.17
CA LEU A 97 12.43 -3.29 -0.70
C LEU A 97 11.82 -1.88 -0.58
N ILE A 98 10.68 -1.71 0.09
CA ILE A 98 10.10 -0.37 0.30
C ILE A 98 11.07 0.51 1.09
N ALA A 99 11.68 0.01 2.15
CA ALA A 99 12.64 0.78 2.96
C ALA A 99 13.84 1.24 2.13
N GLU A 100 14.39 0.38 1.27
CA GLU A 100 15.48 0.75 0.36
C GLU A 100 15.04 1.85 -0.61
N ALA A 101 13.83 1.73 -1.18
CA ALA A 101 13.26 2.75 -2.06
C ALA A 101 13.10 4.11 -1.34
N ILE A 102 12.61 4.11 -0.10
CA ILE A 102 12.49 5.29 0.75
C ILE A 102 13.86 5.97 0.94
N LEU A 103 14.90 5.19 1.25
CA LEU A 103 16.25 5.72 1.51
C LEU A 103 16.92 6.22 0.23
N ARG A 104 16.84 5.47 -0.87
CA ARG A 104 17.36 5.86 -2.18
C ARG A 104 16.76 7.17 -2.64
N GLU A 105 15.45 7.29 -2.50
CA GLU A 105 14.73 8.50 -2.87
C GLU A 105 14.82 9.60 -1.80
N LYS A 106 15.42 9.36 -0.63
CA LYS A 106 15.52 10.36 0.46
C LYS A 106 14.14 10.89 0.88
N LEU A 107 13.15 10.00 0.98
CA LEU A 107 11.79 10.36 1.41
C LEU A 107 11.78 10.63 2.92
N ASN A 108 11.00 11.62 3.35
CA ASN A 108 10.85 11.98 4.76
C ASN A 108 9.46 11.64 5.30
N PHE A 109 8.46 11.59 4.43
CA PHE A 109 7.06 11.36 4.79
C PHE A 109 6.45 10.36 3.81
N VAL A 110 6.06 9.19 4.30
CA VAL A 110 5.62 8.06 3.47
C VAL A 110 4.22 7.65 3.86
N LEU A 111 3.32 7.70 2.86
CA LEU A 111 1.90 7.43 2.97
C LEU A 111 1.55 6.13 2.28
N TYR A 112 0.62 5.38 2.85
CA TYR A 112 0.19 4.08 2.33
C TYR A 112 -1.29 4.09 1.98
N GLY A 113 -1.60 3.59 0.79
CA GLY A 113 -2.94 3.28 0.31
C GLY A 113 -2.93 2.02 -0.53
N GLY A 114 -4.06 1.70 -1.16
CA GLY A 114 -4.20 0.56 -2.07
C GLY A 114 -5.24 -0.45 -1.60
N PHE A 115 -4.98 -1.73 -1.84
CA PHE A 115 -5.95 -2.81 -1.66
C PHE A 115 -5.72 -3.57 -0.35
N HIS A 116 -6.80 -4.15 0.18
CA HIS A 116 -6.79 -4.95 1.41
C HIS A 116 -6.37 -4.18 2.67
N PHE A 117 -7.10 -3.10 2.99
CA PHE A 117 -6.96 -2.40 4.27
C PHE A 117 -7.09 -3.36 5.47
N GLY A 118 -6.25 -3.17 6.49
CA GLY A 118 -6.14 -4.05 7.67
C GLY A 118 -5.35 -5.33 7.44
N ARG A 119 -4.83 -5.56 6.22
CA ARG A 119 -3.92 -6.68 5.91
C ARG A 119 -2.71 -6.22 5.11
N CYS A 120 -2.83 -6.08 3.78
CA CYS A 120 -1.68 -5.79 2.92
C CYS A 120 -1.14 -4.38 3.15
N VAL A 121 -2.01 -3.37 3.20
CA VAL A 121 -1.58 -1.96 3.44
C VAL A 121 -0.76 -1.84 4.72
N HIS A 122 -1.23 -2.45 5.81
CA HIS A 122 -0.53 -2.43 7.10
C HIS A 122 0.75 -3.27 7.06
N GLY A 123 0.68 -4.50 6.54
CA GLY A 123 1.84 -5.39 6.49
C GLY A 123 3.00 -4.81 5.67
N HIS A 124 2.72 -4.13 4.55
CA HIS A 124 3.77 -3.46 3.76
C HIS A 124 4.35 -2.25 4.51
N CYS A 125 3.49 -1.47 5.18
CA CYS A 125 3.90 -0.33 6.00
C CYS A 125 4.81 -0.75 7.18
N GLU A 126 4.41 -1.81 7.90
CA GLU A 126 5.16 -2.37 9.04
C GLU A 126 6.49 -2.99 8.61
N MET A 127 6.50 -3.73 7.50
CA MET A 127 7.73 -4.31 6.98
C MET A 127 8.73 -3.23 6.57
N ALA A 128 8.24 -2.16 5.93
CA ALA A 128 9.07 -1.01 5.63
C ALA A 128 9.61 -0.35 6.90
N GLN A 129 8.77 -0.16 7.93
CA GLN A 129 9.19 0.43 9.21
C GLN A 129 10.25 -0.41 9.91
N LEU A 130 10.03 -1.72 10.03
CA LEU A 130 10.99 -2.66 10.62
C LEU A 130 12.35 -2.57 9.91
N ASN A 131 12.33 -2.54 8.57
CA ASN A 131 13.56 -2.44 7.79
C ASN A 131 14.23 -1.07 7.95
N LEU A 132 13.49 0.02 8.12
CA LEU A 132 14.06 1.35 8.41
C LEU A 132 14.72 1.39 9.80
N ASP A 133 14.09 0.78 10.80
CA ASP A 133 14.61 0.69 12.17
C ASP A 133 15.91 -0.10 12.21
N LEU A 134 15.97 -1.25 11.51
CA LEU A 134 17.19 -2.05 11.37
C LEU A 134 18.35 -1.29 10.70
N ASN A 135 18.05 -0.28 9.89
CA ASN A 135 19.04 0.59 9.25
C ASN A 135 19.39 1.85 10.09
N ASN A 136 18.89 1.96 11.33
CA ASN A 136 19.07 3.11 12.23
C ASN A 136 18.63 4.45 11.61
N LYS A 137 17.49 4.46 10.90
CA LYS A 137 16.97 5.66 10.22
C LYS A 137 15.69 6.20 10.86
N SER A 138 15.81 6.73 12.08
CA SER A 138 14.71 7.26 12.89
C SER A 138 13.99 8.51 12.36
N ASN A 139 14.45 9.10 11.25
CA ASN A 139 13.96 10.41 10.78
C ASN A 139 12.91 10.31 9.66
N VAL A 140 12.48 9.11 9.29
CA VAL A 140 11.43 8.91 8.30
C VAL A 140 10.10 8.69 9.01
N ASP A 141 9.12 9.54 8.72
CA ASP A 141 7.74 9.33 9.15
C ASP A 141 7.04 8.38 8.16
N ASN A 142 6.95 7.10 8.52
CA ASN A 142 6.52 6.02 7.61
C ASN A 142 5.23 5.30 8.07
N LEU A 143 4.71 5.56 9.27
CA LEU A 143 3.49 4.91 9.77
C LEU A 143 2.21 5.69 9.39
N ASN A 144 2.10 6.16 8.14
CA ASN A 144 0.98 6.99 7.68
C ASN A 144 0.06 6.22 6.71
N ILE A 145 -1.22 6.06 7.07
CA ILE A 145 -2.20 5.35 6.25
C ILE A 145 -3.29 6.31 5.76
N VAL A 146 -3.56 6.29 4.46
CA VAL A 146 -4.58 7.13 3.83
C VAL A 146 -5.87 6.36 3.65
N LEU A 147 -6.90 6.71 4.42
CA LEU A 147 -8.12 5.90 4.56
C LEU A 147 -8.94 5.88 3.27
N ASN A 148 -9.21 7.03 2.67
CA ASN A 148 -10.00 7.10 1.44
C ASN A 148 -9.23 6.63 0.19
N LEU A 149 -7.92 6.37 0.31
CA LEU A 149 -7.12 5.68 -0.70
C LEU A 149 -6.92 4.19 -0.36
N SER A 150 -7.67 3.64 0.60
CA SER A 150 -7.55 2.24 0.99
C SER A 150 -8.87 1.48 0.82
N MET A 151 -8.87 0.44 -0.01
CA MET A 151 -10.05 -0.39 -0.20
C MET A 151 -10.20 -1.40 0.94
N VAL A 152 -11.40 -1.43 1.52
CA VAL A 152 -11.81 -2.45 2.49
C VAL A 152 -12.49 -3.59 1.76
N LEU A 153 -12.18 -4.84 2.13
CA LEU A 153 -12.86 -6.00 1.57
C LEU A 153 -14.34 -6.04 1.97
N PRO A 154 -15.23 -6.56 1.11
CA PRO A 154 -16.62 -6.80 1.46
C PRO A 154 -16.69 -7.67 2.71
N LYS A 155 -17.50 -7.25 3.69
CA LYS A 155 -17.61 -7.79 5.08
C LYS A 155 -16.64 -7.22 6.11
N ASN A 156 -15.68 -6.38 5.71
CA ASN A 156 -14.89 -5.61 6.67
C ASN A 156 -15.33 -4.14 6.65
N SER A 157 -15.18 -3.48 7.80
CA SER A 157 -15.23 -2.01 7.88
C SER A 157 -13.89 -1.47 8.36
N PHE A 158 -13.64 -0.18 8.12
CA PHE A 158 -12.50 0.51 8.73
C PHE A 158 -12.49 0.32 10.24
N LYS A 159 -13.64 0.55 10.91
CA LYS A 159 -13.78 0.35 12.36
C LYS A 159 -13.35 -1.05 12.82
N GLN A 160 -13.79 -2.09 12.12
CA GLN A 160 -13.42 -3.47 12.46
C GLN A 160 -11.93 -3.75 12.26
N ASN A 161 -11.33 -3.23 11.18
CA ASN A 161 -9.92 -3.41 10.92
C ASN A 161 -9.06 -2.65 11.93
N LEU A 162 -9.37 -1.38 12.20
CA LEU A 162 -8.70 -0.57 13.22
C LEU A 162 -8.71 -1.25 14.61
N ALA A 163 -9.83 -1.87 14.98
CA ALA A 163 -9.96 -2.63 16.22
C ALA A 163 -9.24 -3.99 16.23
N LYS A 164 -8.90 -4.56 15.06
CA LYS A 164 -8.14 -5.82 14.92
C LYS A 164 -6.63 -5.59 14.86
N THR A 165 -6.20 -4.51 14.23
CA THR A 165 -4.78 -4.12 14.13
C THR A 165 -4.13 -4.03 15.52
N SER A 166 -4.88 -3.57 16.52
CA SER A 166 -4.45 -3.54 17.93
C SER A 166 -4.15 -4.92 18.54
N LYS A 167 -4.61 -6.02 17.93
CA LYS A 167 -4.49 -7.38 18.49
C LYS A 167 -3.50 -8.28 17.75
N ARG A 168 -3.15 -7.99 16.50
CA ARG A 168 -2.56 -8.97 15.57
C ARG A 168 -1.09 -8.78 15.22
N LEU A 169 -0.46 -7.70 15.67
CA LEU A 169 0.90 -7.35 15.25
C LEU A 169 1.90 -7.71 16.34
N LEU A 170 3.16 -7.91 15.93
CA LEU A 170 4.34 -8.06 16.78
C LEU A 170 4.32 -6.98 17.88
N LYS A 171 3.72 -7.32 19.03
CA LYS A 171 3.50 -6.49 20.21
C LYS A 171 4.87 -6.25 20.85
N PRO A 172 5.62 -5.23 20.39
CA PRO A 172 5.47 -3.92 21.01
C PRO A 172 5.57 -2.70 20.06
N TYR A 173 5.75 -2.86 18.75
CA TYR A 173 6.27 -1.74 17.93
C TYR A 173 5.24 -0.78 17.31
N PHE A 174 3.97 -1.17 17.10
CA PHE A 174 3.10 -0.41 16.16
C PHE A 174 1.74 0.01 16.73
N SER A 175 1.74 0.66 17.89
CA SER A 175 0.53 1.26 18.50
C SER A 175 0.16 2.64 17.95
N SER A 176 0.89 3.20 16.97
CA SER A 176 0.67 4.58 16.50
C SER A 176 0.76 4.72 14.98
N TYR A 177 -0.31 4.33 14.30
CA TYR A 177 -0.54 4.79 12.93
C TYR A 177 -1.08 6.22 12.95
N ASN A 178 -0.55 7.03 12.05
CA ASN A 178 -1.16 8.29 11.66
C ASN A 178 -2.14 8.03 10.52
N TYR A 179 -3.38 8.47 10.66
CA TYR A 179 -4.38 8.32 9.61
C TYR A 179 -4.59 9.63 8.89
N HIS A 180 -4.76 9.53 7.58
CA HIS A 180 -4.88 10.67 6.68
C HIS A 180 -6.08 10.49 5.75
N LEU A 181 -6.59 11.61 5.25
CA LEU A 181 -7.45 11.67 4.07
C LEU A 181 -6.71 12.37 2.94
N TRP A 182 -6.99 11.96 1.72
CA TRP A 182 -6.54 12.69 0.54
C TRP A 182 -7.67 13.58 0.01
N SER A 183 -7.36 14.85 -0.24
CA SER A 183 -8.23 15.85 -0.86
C SER A 183 -7.50 16.54 -2.02
N LEU A 184 -8.15 17.50 -2.68
CA LEU A 184 -7.51 18.31 -3.71
C LEU A 184 -6.38 19.19 -3.16
N ASP A 185 -6.42 19.52 -1.87
CA ASP A 185 -5.40 20.33 -1.21
C ASP A 185 -4.21 19.48 -0.76
N GLY A 186 -4.39 18.16 -0.64
CA GLY A 186 -3.34 17.19 -0.39
C GLY A 186 -3.72 16.17 0.67
N PHE A 187 -2.74 15.74 1.46
CA PHE A 187 -2.96 14.80 2.55
C PHE A 187 -3.26 15.55 3.85
N GLU A 188 -4.40 15.24 4.45
CA GLU A 188 -4.93 15.87 5.66
C GLU A 188 -4.88 14.87 6.82
N SER A 189 -4.12 15.19 7.86
CA SER A 189 -4.04 14.37 9.07
C SER A 189 -5.37 14.35 9.81
N LEU A 190 -5.83 13.16 10.19
CA LEU A 190 -6.94 12.99 11.10
C LEU A 190 -6.44 13.12 12.53
N LEU A 191 -7.02 14.07 13.28
CA LEU A 191 -6.85 14.13 14.73
C LEU A 191 -7.57 12.92 15.35
N VAL A 192 -6.85 11.82 15.52
CA VAL A 192 -7.33 10.75 16.38
C VAL A 192 -7.09 11.24 17.80
N HIS A 193 -8.14 11.66 18.50
CA HIS A 193 -8.08 11.84 19.95
C HIS A 193 -7.57 10.52 20.52
N LYS A 194 -6.30 10.51 20.95
CA LYS A 194 -5.81 9.48 21.84
C LYS A 194 -6.52 9.78 23.14
N ASP A 195 -7.62 9.09 23.40
CA ASP A 195 -8.19 9.07 24.73
C ASP A 195 -7.05 8.65 25.66
N THR A 196 -6.54 9.63 26.42
CA THR A 196 -5.61 9.41 27.52
C THR A 196 -6.33 8.53 28.52
N GLN A 197 -6.08 7.22 28.44
CA GLN A 197 -6.38 6.27 29.50
C GLN A 197 -5.30 6.35 30.57
#